data_AF-A0A7X8QEX3-F1
#
_entry.id   AF-A0A7X8QEX3-F1
#
_cell.length_a   1.000
_cell.length_b   1.000
_cell.length_c   1.000
_cell.angle_alpha   90.00
_cell.angle_beta   90.00
_cell.angle_gamma   90.00
#
_symmetry.space_group_name_H-M   'P 1'
#
loop_
_entity.id
_entity.type
_entity.pdbx_description
1 polymer ?
#
loop_
_entity_poly.entity_id
_entity_poly.type
_entity_poly.pdbx_seq_one_letter_code
_entity_poly.pdbx_strand_id
1 'polypeptide(L)'
;MDEIGKEMIRYRSYGRRGKIFNEEKSEKIFEDDHNLAYDYIKGKNTNKHPTRVVFGLPHNYFLSAGWIININSTNRRASPLFIHIHKLQNGKYIGILTLIPAKFLKNQDGIEISKKRVRARGINLVTQSKLKADIDYKIIKGFLDRIVDKMGGVVIWDVI
;
A
#
# COMPACT_ATOMS: atom_id res chain seq x y z
N MET A 1 -7.86 -19.09 9.70
CA MET A 1 -8.38 -17.79 9.18
C MET A 1 -7.22 -16.85 8.80
N ASP A 2 -6.14 -17.41 8.25
CA ASP A 2 -4.82 -16.75 8.12
C ASP A 2 -4.53 -16.34 6.67
N GLU A 3 -5.13 -17.03 5.68
CA GLU A 3 -4.69 -16.89 4.29
C GLU A 3 -5.07 -15.56 3.62
N ILE A 4 -6.25 -14.97 3.89
CA ILE A 4 -6.58 -13.63 3.32
C ILE A 4 -5.57 -12.59 3.81
N GLY A 5 -5.25 -12.59 5.10
CA GLY A 5 -4.23 -11.71 5.68
C GLY A 5 -2.85 -11.97 5.09
N LYS A 6 -2.49 -13.24 4.88
CA LYS A 6 -1.24 -13.60 4.20
C LYS A 6 -1.19 -13.10 2.77
N GLU A 7 -2.27 -13.24 2.00
CA GLU A 7 -2.33 -12.74 0.63
C GLU A 7 -2.26 -11.22 0.56
N MET A 8 -2.83 -10.49 1.52
CA MET A 8 -2.61 -9.03 1.61
C MET A 8 -1.12 -8.70 1.75
N ILE A 9 -0.37 -9.45 2.57
CA ILE A 9 1.07 -9.28 2.74
C ILE A 9 1.83 -9.66 1.46
N ARG A 10 1.53 -10.83 0.86
CA ARG A 10 2.14 -11.29 -0.39
C ARG A 10 2.00 -10.27 -1.50
N TYR A 11 0.81 -9.70 -1.64
CA TYR A 11 0.52 -8.72 -2.68
C TYR A 11 1.30 -7.41 -2.47
N ARG A 12 1.29 -6.87 -1.24
CA ARG A 12 1.80 -5.51 -0.98
C ARG A 12 3.27 -5.42 -0.58
N SER A 13 3.86 -6.51 -0.11
CA SER A 13 5.17 -6.47 0.54
C SER A 13 6.30 -6.73 -0.46
N TYR A 14 7.28 -5.82 -0.49
CA TYR A 14 8.55 -6.02 -1.17
C TYR A 14 9.45 -7.05 -0.46
N GLY A 15 9.11 -7.41 0.79
CA GLY A 15 9.88 -8.32 1.62
C GLY A 15 11.15 -7.71 2.20
N ARG A 16 11.66 -8.34 3.25
CA ARG A 16 12.97 -8.03 3.83
C ARG A 16 13.98 -9.01 3.24
N ARG A 17 15.00 -8.49 2.55
CA ARG A 17 15.97 -9.31 1.79
C ARG A 17 15.27 -10.24 0.77
N GLY A 18 14.21 -9.75 0.14
CA GLY A 18 13.43 -10.51 -0.84
C GLY A 18 12.57 -11.64 -0.27
N LYS A 19 12.45 -11.73 1.06
CA LYS A 19 11.62 -12.72 1.75
C LYS A 19 10.46 -12.06 2.50
N ILE A 20 9.32 -12.73 2.52
CA ILE A 20 8.15 -12.46 3.37
C ILE A 20 7.92 -13.68 4.25
N PHE A 21 7.32 -13.49 5.42
CA PHE A 21 7.17 -14.55 6.43
C PHE A 21 8.52 -15.26 6.72
N ASN A 22 8.44 -16.47 7.28
CA ASN A 22 9.59 -17.35 7.47
C ASN A 22 9.99 -17.98 6.13
N GLU A 23 10.57 -17.17 5.24
CA GLU A 23 11.31 -17.57 4.02
C GLU A 23 10.57 -17.62 2.68
N GLU A 24 9.28 -17.35 2.63
CA GLU A 24 8.56 -17.25 1.37
C GLU A 24 9.15 -16.12 0.50
N LYS A 25 9.39 -16.37 -0.79
CA LYS A 25 9.95 -15.37 -1.71
C LYS A 25 8.91 -14.25 -1.92
N SER A 26 9.32 -13.01 -1.74
CA SER A 26 8.47 -11.86 -2.09
C SER A 26 8.27 -11.81 -3.60
N GLU A 27 7.03 -11.60 -4.01
CA GLU A 27 6.66 -11.39 -5.40
C GLU A 27 7.06 -10.01 -5.92
N LYS A 28 7.41 -9.08 -5.01
CA LYS A 28 7.89 -7.73 -5.34
C LYS A 28 7.02 -6.96 -6.34
N ILE A 29 5.70 -7.15 -6.30
CA ILE A 29 4.73 -6.48 -7.18
C ILE A 29 4.95 -4.95 -7.22
N PHE A 30 5.38 -4.36 -6.11
CA PHE A 30 5.66 -2.93 -5.97
C PHE A 30 7.16 -2.61 -5.92
N GLU A 31 7.98 -3.23 -6.78
CA GLU A 31 9.42 -2.94 -6.91
C GLU A 31 9.69 -1.49 -7.35
N ASP A 32 8.86 -0.95 -8.25
CA ASP A 32 8.98 0.45 -8.69
C ASP A 32 8.81 1.44 -7.54
N ASP A 33 7.86 1.22 -6.64
CA ASP A 33 7.66 2.01 -5.44
C ASP A 33 8.88 1.95 -4.50
N HIS A 34 9.51 0.78 -4.41
CA HIS A 34 10.73 0.60 -3.64
C HIS A 34 11.89 1.40 -4.26
N ASN A 35 12.06 1.31 -5.58
CA ASN A 35 13.09 2.03 -6.32
C ASN A 35 12.86 3.55 -6.27
N LEU A 36 11.61 4.00 -6.36
CA LEU A 36 11.20 5.39 -6.18
C LEU A 36 11.60 5.93 -4.80
N ALA A 37 11.41 5.15 -3.73
CA ALA A 37 11.87 5.54 -2.40
C ALA A 37 13.39 5.73 -2.34
N TYR A 38 14.16 4.89 -3.04
CA TYR A 38 15.61 5.06 -3.17
C TYR A 38 16.01 6.28 -4.01
N ASP A 39 15.24 6.61 -5.03
CA ASP A 39 15.47 7.80 -5.85
C ASP A 39 15.22 9.10 -5.05
N TYR A 40 14.21 9.12 -4.18
CA TYR A 40 13.97 10.22 -3.25
C TYR A 40 15.14 10.47 -2.27
N ILE A 41 15.73 9.40 -1.70
CA ILE A 41 16.90 9.58 -0.81
C ILE A 41 18.13 10.05 -1.57
N LYS A 42 18.31 9.62 -2.82
CA LYS A 42 19.40 10.04 -3.71
C LYS A 42 19.23 11.47 -4.24
N GLY A 43 18.10 12.12 -3.96
CA GLY A 43 17.84 13.49 -4.41
C GLY A 43 17.49 13.59 -5.89
N LYS A 44 17.10 12.48 -6.54
CA LYS A 44 16.56 12.56 -7.89
C LYS A 44 15.23 13.28 -7.85
N ASN A 45 15.04 14.24 -8.76
CA ASN A 45 13.75 14.92 -8.87
C ASN A 45 12.75 13.95 -9.51
N THR A 46 11.73 13.54 -8.75
CA THR A 46 10.70 12.61 -9.21
C THR A 46 9.33 13.22 -8.96
N ASN A 47 8.56 13.33 -10.04
CA ASN A 47 7.18 13.83 -10.02
C ASN A 47 6.15 12.69 -9.83
N LYS A 48 6.59 11.54 -9.30
CA LYS A 48 5.76 10.34 -9.13
C LYS A 48 5.63 10.01 -7.65
N HIS A 49 4.42 9.69 -7.20
CA HIS A 49 4.24 9.08 -5.87
C HIS A 49 4.14 7.55 -6.01
N PRO A 50 4.32 6.79 -4.92
CA PRO A 50 4.12 5.36 -4.96
C PRO A 50 2.70 4.98 -5.35
N THR A 51 2.53 3.90 -6.10
CA THR A 51 1.21 3.43 -6.55
C THR A 51 0.42 2.77 -5.42
N ARG A 52 1.12 2.18 -4.44
CA ARG A 52 0.50 1.55 -3.26
C ARG A 52 -0.25 2.50 -2.33
N VAL A 53 -0.21 3.82 -2.56
CA VAL A 53 -1.03 4.79 -1.81
C VAL A 53 -2.53 4.51 -1.95
N VAL A 54 -2.95 3.79 -3.00
CA VAL A 54 -4.33 3.34 -3.17
C VAL A 54 -4.85 2.51 -1.98
N PHE A 55 -3.97 1.82 -1.26
CA PHE A 55 -4.28 1.07 -0.04
C PHE A 55 -4.42 1.98 1.21
N GLY A 56 -4.38 3.29 1.04
CA GLY A 56 -4.56 4.28 2.09
C GLY A 56 -3.26 4.97 2.53
N LEU A 57 -3.44 6.00 3.35
CA LEU A 57 -2.40 6.83 3.94
C LEU A 57 -2.56 6.88 5.47
N PRO A 58 -1.48 7.05 6.25
CA PRO A 58 -0.09 7.24 5.83
C PRO A 58 0.60 5.91 5.48
N HIS A 59 1.60 5.97 4.60
CA HIS A 59 2.44 4.83 4.24
C HIS A 59 3.93 5.19 4.35
N ASN A 60 4.72 4.36 5.04
CA ASN A 60 6.14 4.62 5.28
C ASN A 60 7.05 3.60 4.61
N TYR A 61 8.18 4.06 4.09
CA TYR A 61 9.31 3.21 3.69
C TYR A 61 10.42 3.35 4.71
N PHE A 62 10.81 2.22 5.28
CA PHE A 62 11.99 2.11 6.14
C PHE A 62 13.14 1.56 5.30
N LEU A 63 14.10 2.43 4.99
CA LEU A 63 15.24 2.10 4.13
C LEU A 63 16.51 1.89 4.97
N SER A 64 17.56 1.40 4.33
CA SER A 64 18.87 1.23 4.97
C SER A 64 19.44 2.57 5.46
N ALA A 65 20.42 2.49 6.37
CA ALA A 65 21.13 3.65 6.93
C ALA A 65 20.24 4.69 7.65
N GLY A 66 19.10 4.24 8.19
CA GLY A 66 18.20 5.04 9.02
C GLY A 66 17.31 6.03 8.24
N TRP A 67 17.17 5.84 6.93
CA TRP A 67 16.29 6.66 6.10
C TRP A 67 14.83 6.21 6.22
N ILE A 68 13.94 7.18 6.38
CA ILE A 68 12.49 6.98 6.39
C ILE A 68 11.87 7.92 5.34
N ILE A 69 11.13 7.36 4.40
CA ILE A 69 10.24 8.13 3.52
C ILE A 69 8.82 8.02 4.06
N ASN A 70 8.21 9.14 4.40
CA ASN A 70 6.82 9.22 4.83
C ASN A 70 5.97 9.74 3.68
N ILE A 71 5.01 8.92 3.26
CA ILE A 71 3.98 9.26 2.28
C ILE A 71 2.69 9.56 3.04
N ASN A 72 2.14 10.74 2.83
CA ASN A 72 1.03 11.27 3.59
C ASN A 72 0.12 12.17 2.74
N SER A 73 -0.90 12.71 3.38
CA SER A 73 -1.70 13.81 2.87
C SER A 73 -2.21 14.63 4.04
N THR A 74 -2.52 15.91 3.79
CA THR A 74 -3.18 16.80 4.74
C THR A 74 -4.47 16.16 5.26
N ASN A 75 -5.29 15.63 4.35
CA ASN A 75 -6.52 14.89 4.66
C ASN A 75 -6.28 13.39 4.49
N ARG A 76 -5.77 12.75 5.54
CA ARG A 76 -5.49 11.30 5.56
C ARG A 76 -6.77 10.52 5.29
N ARG A 77 -6.67 9.52 4.41
CA ARG A 77 -7.77 8.61 4.08
C ARG A 77 -7.34 7.16 4.30
N ALA A 78 -8.22 6.38 4.93
CA ALA A 78 -8.11 4.93 4.96
C ALA A 78 -8.31 4.32 3.55
N SER A 79 -7.87 3.08 3.36
CA SER A 79 -8.14 2.33 2.13
C SER A 79 -9.64 2.34 1.79
N PRO A 80 -10.03 2.43 0.50
CA PRO A 80 -11.41 2.17 0.08
C PRO A 80 -11.79 0.68 0.20
N LEU A 81 -10.84 -0.19 0.54
CA LEU A 81 -11.04 -1.63 0.68
C LEU A 81 -11.38 -2.00 2.13
N PHE A 82 -12.55 -2.58 2.33
CA PHE A 82 -13.03 -3.16 3.59
C PHE A 82 -12.90 -4.68 3.57
N ILE A 83 -12.61 -5.26 4.72
CA ILE A 83 -12.54 -6.71 4.92
C ILE A 83 -13.41 -7.07 6.11
N HIS A 84 -14.37 -7.95 5.89
CA HIS A 84 -15.23 -8.50 6.93
C HIS A 84 -15.20 -10.03 6.86
N ILE A 85 -14.96 -10.70 7.98
CA ILE A 85 -15.05 -12.16 8.04
C ILE A 85 -16.33 -12.55 8.73
N HIS A 86 -17.22 -13.21 8.00
CA HIS A 86 -18.53 -13.60 8.47
C HIS A 86 -18.55 -15.09 8.82
N LYS A 87 -19.02 -15.43 10.03
CA LYS A 87 -19.18 -16.82 10.49
C LYS A 87 -20.56 -17.34 10.11
N LEU A 88 -20.61 -18.45 9.40
CA LEU A 88 -21.83 -19.13 8.99
C LEU A 88 -22.33 -20.06 10.11
N GLN A 89 -23.63 -20.37 10.08
CA GLN A 89 -24.29 -21.25 11.07
C GLN A 89 -23.68 -22.65 11.14
N ASN A 90 -23.16 -23.15 10.01
CA ASN A 90 -22.48 -24.45 9.92
C ASN A 90 -21.01 -24.43 10.41
N GLY A 91 -20.57 -23.35 11.07
CA GLY A 91 -19.21 -23.19 11.59
C GLY A 91 -18.17 -22.82 10.54
N LYS A 92 -18.54 -22.67 9.26
CA LYS A 92 -17.66 -22.17 8.20
C LYS A 92 -17.57 -20.64 8.25
N TYR A 93 -16.65 -20.07 7.48
CA TYR A 93 -16.44 -18.62 7.39
C TYR A 93 -16.41 -18.19 5.92
N ILE A 94 -16.89 -16.99 5.65
CA ILE A 94 -16.75 -16.31 4.36
C ILE A 94 -16.00 -14.99 4.57
N GLY A 95 -15.01 -14.74 3.72
CA GLY A 95 -14.33 -13.44 3.65
C GLY A 95 -15.05 -12.54 2.67
N ILE A 96 -15.51 -11.38 3.13
CA ILE A 96 -16.13 -10.36 2.31
C ILE A 96 -15.13 -9.22 2.15
N LEU A 97 -14.68 -9.01 0.92
CA LEU A 97 -13.80 -7.90 0.56
C LEU A 97 -14.58 -6.91 -0.30
N THR A 98 -14.75 -5.69 0.18
CA THR A 98 -15.57 -4.68 -0.49
C THR A 98 -14.72 -3.48 -0.84
N LEU A 99 -14.61 -3.17 -2.13
CA LEU A 99 -14.06 -1.90 -2.60
C LEU A 99 -15.20 -0.90 -2.74
N ILE A 100 -15.12 0.22 -2.02
CA ILE A 100 -16.07 1.35 -2.15
C ILE A 100 -15.36 2.51 -2.85
N PRO A 101 -15.60 2.72 -4.16
CA PRO A 101 -15.01 3.82 -4.89
C PRO A 101 -15.48 5.15 -4.32
N ALA A 102 -14.52 6.04 -4.04
CA ALA A 102 -14.79 7.39 -3.58
C ALA A 102 -13.65 8.28 -4.03
N LYS A 103 -13.85 9.60 -4.00
CA LYS A 103 -12.76 10.57 -4.20
C LYS A 103 -11.63 10.28 -3.21
N PHE A 104 -10.46 9.91 -3.72
CA PHE A 104 -9.33 9.45 -2.90
C PHE A 104 -8.84 10.54 -1.94
N LEU A 105 -8.73 11.78 -2.40
CA LEU A 105 -8.50 12.95 -1.57
C LEU A 105 -9.54 14.01 -1.89
N LYS A 106 -10.00 14.75 -0.87
CA LYS A 106 -10.90 15.90 -1.06
C LYS A 106 -10.10 17.09 -1.63
N ASN A 107 -10.78 17.99 -2.34
CA ASN A 107 -10.28 19.33 -2.70
C ASN A 107 -8.92 19.42 -3.41
N GLN A 108 -8.59 18.48 -4.30
CA GLN A 108 -7.28 18.45 -5.00
C GLN A 108 -6.08 18.34 -4.06
N ASP A 109 -6.27 17.83 -2.84
CA ASP A 109 -5.15 17.56 -1.95
C ASP A 109 -4.13 16.64 -2.62
N GLY A 110 -2.86 16.98 -2.40
CA GLY A 110 -1.73 16.25 -2.96
C GLY A 110 -1.19 15.20 -2.01
N ILE A 111 -0.48 14.22 -2.58
CA ILE A 111 0.37 13.30 -1.84
C ILE A 111 1.60 14.04 -1.36
N GLU A 112 1.77 14.11 -0.05
CA GLU A 112 2.94 14.68 0.60
C GLU A 112 3.99 13.59 0.79
N ILE A 113 5.22 13.89 0.37
CA ILE A 113 6.36 12.98 0.48
C ILE A 113 7.43 13.71 1.27
N SER A 114 7.75 13.18 2.45
CA SER A 114 8.83 13.72 3.28
C SER A 114 9.90 12.67 3.53
N LYS A 115 11.17 13.07 3.51
CA LYS A 115 12.29 12.20 3.87
C LYS A 115 12.95 12.64 5.16
N LYS A 116 13.21 11.66 6.02
CA LYS A 116 13.84 11.83 7.33
C LYS A 116 15.02 10.88 7.45
N ARG A 117 16.06 11.30 8.15
CA ARG A 117 17.17 10.42 8.52
C ARG A 117 17.30 10.38 10.03
N VAL A 118 17.15 9.18 10.60
CA VAL A 118 17.40 8.92 12.02
C VAL A 118 18.91 8.81 12.23
N ARG A 119 19.44 9.63 13.14
CA ARG A 119 20.84 9.59 13.58
C ARG A 119 20.88 9.49 15.11
N ALA A 120 22.04 9.13 15.66
CA ALA A 120 22.24 9.02 17.11
C ALA A 120 21.90 10.31 17.89
N ARG A 121 21.94 11.48 17.23
CA ARG A 121 21.63 12.80 17.82
C ARG A 121 20.23 13.33 17.49
N GLY A 122 19.33 12.52 16.94
CA GLY A 122 17.95 12.92 16.61
C GLY A 122 17.55 12.73 15.14
N ILE A 123 16.43 13.34 14.75
CA ILE A 123 15.81 13.20 13.42
C ILE A 123 16.07 14.46 12.60
N ASN A 124 16.76 14.32 11.46
CA ASN A 124 16.86 15.42 10.48
C ASN A 124 15.76 15.29 9.43
N LEU A 125 14.87 16.27 9.36
CA LEU A 125 13.98 16.52 8.24
C LEU A 125 14.78 17.14 7.10
N VAL A 126 14.68 16.58 5.88
CA VAL A 126 15.56 17.02 4.77
C VAL A 126 14.76 17.66 3.64
N THR A 127 13.60 17.11 3.27
CA THR A 127 12.82 17.63 2.12
C THR A 127 11.37 17.19 2.21
N GLN A 128 10.45 18.06 1.75
CA GLN A 128 9.05 17.77 1.54
C GLN A 128 8.65 18.16 0.10
N SER A 129 8.00 17.26 -0.62
CA SER A 129 7.34 17.55 -1.90
C SER A 129 5.85 17.23 -1.77
N LYS A 130 5.02 17.94 -2.53
CA LYS A 130 3.58 17.69 -2.66
C LYS A 130 3.28 17.42 -4.12
N LEU A 131 2.76 16.23 -4.42
CA LEU A 131 2.42 15.78 -5.77
C LEU A 131 0.91 15.66 -5.94
N LYS A 132 0.40 15.84 -7.16
CA LYS A 132 -1.00 15.52 -7.45
C LYS A 132 -1.26 14.04 -7.17
N ALA A 133 -2.41 13.72 -6.58
CA ALA A 133 -2.84 12.34 -6.42
C ALA A 133 -3.30 11.76 -7.76
N ASP A 134 -2.54 10.79 -8.27
CA ASP A 134 -2.83 9.99 -9.46
C ASP A 134 -3.02 8.53 -9.04
N ILE A 135 -4.28 8.16 -8.78
CA ILE A 135 -4.63 6.95 -8.05
C ILE A 135 -5.13 5.89 -9.01
N ASP A 136 -4.37 4.81 -9.14
CA ASP A 136 -4.74 3.67 -9.96
C ASP A 136 -5.50 2.61 -9.13
N TYR A 137 -6.82 2.59 -9.25
CA TYR A 137 -7.68 1.60 -8.61
C TYR A 137 -7.55 0.20 -9.22
N LYS A 138 -6.93 0.03 -10.41
CA LYS A 138 -6.67 -1.29 -10.99
C LYS A 138 -5.81 -2.15 -10.08
N ILE A 139 -4.99 -1.55 -9.24
CA ILE A 139 -4.18 -2.24 -8.23
C ILE A 139 -5.06 -2.95 -7.19
N ILE A 140 -6.11 -2.29 -6.69
CA ILE A 140 -7.04 -2.98 -5.78
C ILE A 140 -7.85 -4.01 -6.54
N LYS A 141 -8.23 -3.74 -7.79
CA LYS A 141 -8.95 -4.73 -8.60
C LYS A 141 -8.14 -6.01 -8.80
N GLY A 142 -6.88 -5.88 -9.21
CA GLY A 142 -5.98 -7.03 -9.34
C GLY A 142 -5.73 -7.77 -8.02
N PHE A 143 -5.80 -7.09 -6.87
CA PHE A 143 -5.79 -7.77 -5.58
C PHE A 143 -7.06 -8.59 -5.34
N LEU A 144 -8.25 -8.05 -5.66
CA LEU A 144 -9.52 -8.76 -5.51
C LEU A 144 -9.62 -9.98 -6.45
N ASP A 145 -9.20 -9.81 -7.71
CA ASP A 145 -9.16 -10.90 -8.69
C ASP A 145 -8.23 -12.04 -8.21
N ARG A 146 -7.03 -11.68 -7.72
CA ARG A 146 -6.09 -12.65 -7.13
C ARG A 146 -6.69 -13.44 -5.97
N ILE A 147 -7.45 -12.80 -5.09
CA ILE A 147 -8.08 -13.49 -3.96
C ILE A 147 -9.06 -14.55 -4.48
N VAL A 148 -9.85 -14.22 -5.50
CA VAL A 148 -10.76 -15.18 -6.14
C VAL A 148 -10.01 -16.31 -6.81
N ASP A 149 -8.96 -16.01 -7.58
CA ASP A 149 -8.16 -17.02 -8.28
C ASP A 149 -7.49 -18.01 -7.32
N LYS A 150 -6.96 -17.52 -6.19
CA LYS A 150 -6.21 -18.36 -5.24
C LYS A 150 -7.06 -19.08 -4.22
N MET A 151 -8.19 -18.50 -3.81
CA MET A 151 -8.98 -19.00 -2.67
C MET A 151 -10.35 -19.54 -3.08
N GLY A 152 -10.75 -19.33 -4.32
CA GLY A 152 -12.11 -19.56 -4.78
C GLY A 152 -13.05 -18.47 -4.28
N GLY A 153 -13.93 -17.99 -5.16
CA GLY A 153 -14.89 -16.95 -4.82
C GLY A 153 -15.55 -16.37 -6.06
N VAL A 154 -16.28 -15.28 -5.86
CA VAL A 154 -16.90 -14.51 -6.94
C VAL A 154 -16.61 -13.04 -6.67
N VAL A 155 -16.10 -12.33 -7.67
CA VAL A 155 -16.04 -10.86 -7.63
C VAL A 155 -17.28 -10.33 -8.33
N ILE A 156 -17.99 -9.42 -7.68
CA ILE A 156 -19.09 -8.67 -8.28
C ILE A 156 -18.59 -7.26 -8.52
N TRP A 157 -18.40 -6.92 -9.79
CA TRP A 157 -18.09 -5.56 -10.22
C TRP A 157 -19.40 -4.84 -10.53
N ASP A 158 -19.86 -3.99 -9.62
CA ASP A 158 -20.90 -3.04 -9.98
C ASP A 158 -20.31 -1.99 -10.93
N VAL A 159 -21.02 -1.77 -12.04
CA VAL A 159 -20.70 -0.71 -13.01
C VAL A 159 -21.01 0.62 -12.34
N ILE A 160 -19.95 1.38 -12.03
CA ILE A 160 -20.06 2.81 -11.68
C ILE A 160 -19.78 3.61 -12.95
#